data_AF-A0A1V5W0N5-F1
#
_entry.id   AF-A0A1V5W0N5-F1
#
_cell.length_a   1.000
_cell.length_b   1.000
_cell.length_c   1.000
_cell.angle_alpha   90.00
_cell.angle_beta   90.00
_cell.angle_gamma   90.00
#
_symmetry.space_group_name_H-M   'P 1'
#
loop_
_entity.id
_entity.type
_entity.pdbx_description
1 polymer ?
#
loop_
_entity_poly.entity_id
_entity_poly.type
_entity_poly.pdbx_seq_one_letter_code
_entity_poly.pdbx_strand_id
1 'polypeptide(L)'
;MTKLRLVFDVEEEMLVANNYVVDKKMLNYIAMFLSNLRNSDREVILVTAGAIASGIERLGLSGYPPSLAEKQALAAIGQVELIKRYQNVFDEYTQMIAQVLLARDIINNPKQQKNAKNTFRKLLSLGVIPVINENDTISTADIEQENNYLLSATVASITQAHALIVINKDFSFKVLCKGNNFYYTIASKEDLLHFLSKLDYKALNKKKFTYPTDFPSQNM
;
A
#
# COMPACT_ATOMS: atom_id res chain seq x y z
N MET A 1 4.59 16.44 -18.06
CA MET A 1 5.73 16.28 -17.13
C MET A 1 5.54 15.01 -16.32
N THR A 2 6.59 14.27 -16.00
CA THR A 2 6.52 13.12 -15.08
C THR A 2 6.24 13.59 -13.67
N LYS A 3 5.13 13.14 -13.07
CA LYS A 3 4.76 13.44 -11.68
C LYS A 3 5.57 12.58 -10.70
N LEU A 4 5.76 13.06 -9.48
CA LEU A 4 6.32 12.26 -8.40
C LEU A 4 5.32 11.15 -8.05
N ARG A 5 5.72 9.90 -8.27
CA ARG A 5 4.94 8.69 -7.98
C ARG A 5 5.40 8.02 -6.70
N LEU A 6 4.46 7.80 -5.79
CA LEU A 6 4.69 7.28 -4.45
C LEU A 6 3.81 6.05 -4.23
N VAL A 7 4.40 4.99 -3.69
CA VAL A 7 3.67 3.85 -3.13
C VAL A 7 3.72 3.98 -1.62
N PHE A 8 2.56 3.98 -0.99
CA PHE A 8 2.42 3.90 0.46
C PHE A 8 2.05 2.48 0.85
N ASP A 9 2.68 2.00 1.92
CA ASP A 9 2.43 0.70 2.50
C ASP A 9 1.89 0.87 3.91
N VAL A 10 0.77 0.20 4.18
CA VAL A 10 0.06 0.24 5.44
C VAL A 10 -0.20 -1.19 5.91
N GLU A 11 0.52 -1.58 6.94
CA GLU A 11 0.46 -2.90 7.56
C GLU A 11 -0.77 -3.05 8.48
N GLU A 12 -1.14 -4.29 8.79
CA GLU A 12 -2.34 -4.61 9.57
C GLU A 12 -2.30 -3.97 10.96
N GLU A 13 -1.14 -4.00 11.62
CA GLU A 13 -0.90 -3.44 12.95
C GLU A 13 -1.18 -1.93 13.08
N MET A 14 -1.15 -1.21 11.94
CA MET A 14 -1.48 0.21 11.87
C MET A 14 -2.99 0.42 11.79
N LEU A 15 -3.72 -0.47 11.11
CA LEU A 15 -5.15 -0.34 10.86
C LEU A 15 -6.02 -1.03 11.89
N VAL A 16 -5.50 -2.02 12.60
CA VAL A 16 -6.29 -2.95 13.39
C VAL A 16 -5.82 -2.95 14.84
N ALA A 17 -6.77 -2.76 15.77
CA ALA A 17 -6.51 -2.88 17.20
C ALA A 17 -6.41 -4.37 17.62
N ASN A 18 -5.89 -4.64 18.82
CA ASN A 18 -5.67 -6.01 19.31
C ASN A 18 -6.95 -6.89 19.36
N ASN A 19 -8.13 -6.28 19.32
CA ASN A 19 -9.43 -6.98 19.27
C ASN A 19 -9.95 -7.15 17.83
N TYR A 20 -9.09 -7.02 16.83
CA TYR A 20 -9.40 -7.10 15.40
C TYR A 20 -10.33 -6.02 14.86
N VAL A 21 -10.60 -4.96 15.65
CA VAL A 21 -11.42 -3.83 15.21
C VAL A 21 -10.57 -2.86 14.41
N VAL A 22 -11.05 -2.50 13.23
CA VAL A 22 -10.40 -1.50 12.38
C VAL A 22 -10.51 -0.10 12.99
N ASP A 23 -9.38 0.58 13.13
CA ASP A 23 -9.27 1.95 13.61
C ASP A 23 -9.74 2.94 12.53
N LYS A 24 -10.99 3.38 12.68
CA LYS A 24 -11.62 4.37 11.80
C LYS A 24 -10.91 5.72 11.80
N LYS A 25 -10.30 6.13 12.92
CA LYS A 25 -9.58 7.41 12.99
C LYS A 25 -8.31 7.34 12.16
N MET A 26 -7.58 6.22 12.27
CA MET A 26 -6.38 6.00 11.48
C MET A 26 -6.70 5.93 9.98
N LEU A 27 -7.75 5.19 9.59
CA LEU A 27 -8.21 5.14 8.20
C LEU A 27 -8.51 6.53 7.64
N ASN A 28 -9.27 7.34 8.38
CA ASN A 28 -9.59 8.70 7.96
C ASN A 28 -8.31 9.57 7.83
N TYR A 29 -7.38 9.43 8.77
CA TYR A 29 -6.13 10.19 8.76
C TYR A 29 -5.25 9.82 7.55
N ILE A 30 -5.15 8.53 7.20
CA ILE A 30 -4.48 8.06 5.99
C ILE A 30 -5.19 8.62 4.75
N ALA A 31 -6.52 8.50 4.66
CA ALA A 31 -7.29 8.97 3.51
C ALA A 31 -7.11 10.47 3.27
N MET A 32 -7.19 11.29 4.33
CA MET A 32 -6.90 12.71 4.29
C MET A 32 -5.48 12.99 3.77
N PHE A 33 -4.48 12.33 4.35
CA PHE A 33 -3.08 12.57 4.02
C PHE A 33 -2.76 12.21 2.57
N LEU A 34 -3.21 11.05 2.10
CA LEU A 34 -3.00 10.59 0.74
C LEU A 34 -3.76 11.43 -0.29
N SER A 35 -4.99 11.87 0.04
CA SER A 35 -5.77 12.78 -0.81
C SER A 35 -5.07 14.14 -0.96
N ASN A 36 -4.51 14.69 0.12
CA ASN A 36 -3.74 15.94 0.07
C ASN A 36 -2.47 15.82 -0.77
N LEU A 37 -1.76 14.69 -0.69
CA LEU A 37 -0.61 14.41 -1.55
C LEU A 37 -1.01 14.34 -3.01
N ARG A 38 -2.10 13.63 -3.33
CA ARG A 38 -2.64 13.57 -4.70
C ARG A 38 -2.98 14.97 -5.19
N ASN A 39 -3.69 15.76 -4.39
CA ASN A 39 -4.09 17.13 -4.74
C ASN A 39 -2.90 18.09 -4.91
N SER A 40 -1.72 17.70 -4.45
CA SER A 40 -0.45 18.40 -4.67
C SER A 40 0.30 17.93 -5.94
N ASP A 41 -0.43 17.49 -6.96
CA ASP A 41 0.06 17.01 -8.26
C ASP A 41 1.01 15.79 -8.20
N ARG A 42 0.77 14.88 -7.24
CA ARG A 42 1.53 13.63 -7.09
C ARG A 42 0.68 12.43 -7.49
N GLU A 43 1.33 11.37 -7.97
CA GLU A 43 0.69 10.08 -8.17
C GLU A 43 0.84 9.25 -6.90
N VAL A 44 -0.28 8.84 -6.32
CA VAL A 44 -0.33 8.13 -5.04
C VAL A 44 -0.96 6.76 -5.26
N ILE A 45 -0.31 5.74 -4.73
CA ILE A 45 -0.74 4.35 -4.73
C ILE A 45 -0.71 3.87 -3.28
N LEU A 46 -1.75 3.17 -2.84
CA LEU A 46 -1.83 2.59 -1.50
C LEU A 46 -1.80 1.07 -1.61
N VAL A 47 -0.87 0.42 -0.91
CA VAL A 47 -0.88 -1.01 -0.61
C VAL A 47 -1.29 -1.15 0.85
N THR A 48 -2.22 -2.06 1.14
CA THR A 48 -2.84 -2.17 2.45
C THR A 48 -3.05 -3.62 2.86
N ALA A 49 -2.94 -3.89 4.16
CA ALA A 49 -3.31 -5.16 4.79
C ALA A 49 -4.68 -5.08 5.51
N GLY A 50 -5.00 -6.10 6.32
CA GLY A 50 -6.14 -6.06 7.25
C GLY A 50 -7.45 -6.62 6.70
N ALA A 51 -7.43 -7.33 5.56
CA ALA A 51 -8.61 -8.00 5.03
C ALA A 51 -9.08 -9.13 5.97
N ILE A 52 -8.18 -9.97 6.49
CA ILE A 52 -8.55 -11.06 7.41
C ILE A 52 -9.18 -10.49 8.69
N ALA A 53 -8.51 -9.53 9.33
CA ALA A 53 -9.05 -8.84 10.50
C ALA A 53 -10.41 -8.19 10.24
N SER A 54 -10.59 -7.56 9.08
CA SER A 54 -11.88 -7.01 8.67
C SER A 54 -12.98 -8.08 8.58
N GLY A 55 -12.63 -9.30 8.15
CA GLY A 55 -13.55 -10.45 8.11
C GLY A 55 -13.90 -10.98 9.49
N ILE A 56 -12.91 -11.06 10.39
CA ILE A 56 -13.08 -11.41 11.81
C ILE A 56 -14.06 -10.44 12.47
N GLU A 57 -13.82 -9.12 12.34
CA GLU A 57 -14.70 -8.07 12.87
C GLU A 57 -16.12 -8.22 12.29
N ARG A 58 -16.24 -8.45 10.98
CA ARG A 58 -17.53 -8.52 10.30
C ARG A 58 -18.39 -9.70 10.75
N LEU A 59 -17.77 -10.84 11.02
CA LEU A 59 -18.45 -12.05 11.50
C LEU A 59 -18.56 -12.10 13.03
N GLY A 60 -17.98 -11.14 13.76
CA GLY A 60 -17.99 -11.11 15.22
C GLY A 60 -17.19 -12.26 15.85
N LEU A 61 -16.13 -12.71 15.17
CA LEU A 61 -15.27 -13.79 15.67
C LEU A 61 -14.32 -13.25 16.75
N SER A 62 -14.05 -14.06 17.77
CA SER A 62 -13.24 -13.67 18.94
C SER A 62 -11.75 -13.98 18.82
N GLY A 63 -11.31 -14.62 17.74
CA GLY A 63 -9.94 -15.07 17.59
C GLY A 63 -9.51 -15.18 16.13
N TYR A 64 -8.20 -15.25 15.92
CA TYR A 64 -7.63 -15.40 14.60
C TYR A 64 -7.83 -16.83 14.07
N PRO A 65 -8.24 -17.01 12.80
CA PRO A 65 -8.44 -18.32 12.19
C PRO A 65 -7.15 -19.18 12.18
N PRO A 66 -7.21 -20.44 12.62
CA PRO A 66 -6.05 -21.31 12.67
C PRO A 66 -5.67 -21.91 11.31
N SER A 67 -6.64 -22.16 10.42
CA SER A 67 -6.36 -22.79 9.13
C SER A 67 -6.22 -21.79 7.99
N LEU A 68 -5.43 -22.16 6.98
CA LEU A 68 -5.29 -21.37 5.75
C LEU A 68 -6.64 -21.16 5.06
N ALA A 69 -7.47 -22.20 4.94
CA ALA A 69 -8.77 -22.10 4.30
C ALA A 69 -9.69 -21.08 5.00
N GLU A 70 -9.70 -21.05 6.33
CA GLU A 70 -10.42 -20.04 7.10
C GLU A 70 -9.85 -18.63 6.88
N LYS A 71 -8.51 -18.49 6.87
CA LYS A 71 -7.84 -17.22 6.56
C LYS A 71 -8.25 -16.68 5.18
N GLN A 72 -8.24 -17.53 4.15
CA GLN A 72 -8.65 -17.14 2.80
C GLN A 72 -10.13 -16.75 2.73
N ALA A 73 -11.01 -17.51 3.40
CA ALA A 73 -12.43 -17.19 3.46
C ALA A 73 -12.69 -15.86 4.17
N LEU A 74 -12.00 -15.61 5.29
CA LEU A 74 -12.10 -14.35 6.04
C LEU A 74 -11.49 -13.18 5.28
N ALA A 75 -10.38 -13.39 4.57
CA ALA A 75 -9.82 -12.39 3.66
C ALA A 75 -10.81 -12.01 2.55
N ALA A 76 -11.47 -12.99 1.92
CA ALA A 76 -12.47 -12.75 0.89
C ALA A 76 -13.68 -11.93 1.42
N ILE A 77 -14.19 -12.27 2.60
CA ILE A 77 -15.28 -11.53 3.27
C ILE A 77 -14.81 -10.12 3.66
N GLY A 78 -13.68 -10.04 4.33
CA GLY A 78 -13.17 -8.81 4.90
C GLY A 78 -12.60 -7.84 3.87
N GLN A 79 -12.13 -8.32 2.71
CA GLN A 79 -11.71 -7.45 1.60
C GLN A 79 -12.85 -6.57 1.09
N VAL A 80 -14.09 -7.09 1.07
CA VAL A 80 -15.29 -6.31 0.73
C VAL A 80 -15.53 -5.20 1.75
N GLU A 81 -15.39 -5.49 3.04
CA GLU A 81 -15.55 -4.49 4.10
C GLU A 81 -14.39 -3.49 4.14
N LEU A 82 -13.16 -3.94 3.90
CA LEU A 82 -11.96 -3.11 3.87
C LEU A 82 -12.06 -2.07 2.76
N ILE A 83 -12.38 -2.48 1.52
CA ILE A 83 -12.51 -1.53 0.41
C ILE A 83 -13.68 -0.58 0.62
N LYS A 84 -14.79 -1.05 1.20
CA LYS A 84 -15.93 -0.20 1.54
C LYS A 84 -15.55 0.88 2.56
N ARG A 85 -14.79 0.52 3.61
CA ARG A 85 -14.29 1.47 4.60
C ARG A 85 -13.39 2.51 3.95
N TYR A 86 -12.45 2.09 3.10
CA TYR A 86 -11.61 3.01 2.32
C TYR A 86 -12.45 3.93 1.44
N GLN A 87 -13.39 3.39 0.66
CA GLN A 87 -14.27 4.18 -0.19
C GLN A 87 -14.98 5.28 0.60
N ASN A 88 -15.60 4.92 1.73
CA ASN A 88 -16.30 5.88 2.58
C ASN A 88 -15.40 7.04 3.05
N VAL A 89 -14.20 6.76 3.55
CA VAL A 89 -13.31 7.81 4.06
C VAL A 89 -12.68 8.64 2.94
N PHE A 90 -12.39 8.05 1.78
CA PHE A 90 -11.85 8.79 0.63
C PHE A 90 -12.91 9.67 -0.06
N ASP A 91 -14.19 9.27 -0.02
CA ASP A 91 -15.31 10.06 -0.53
C ASP A 91 -15.50 11.37 0.25
N GLU A 92 -15.19 11.41 1.54
CA GLU A 92 -15.18 12.65 2.35
C GLU A 92 -14.22 13.70 1.78
N TYR A 93 -13.18 13.28 1.04
CA TYR A 93 -12.20 14.15 0.38
C TYR A 93 -12.42 14.26 -1.13
N THR A 94 -13.56 13.77 -1.65
CA THR A 94 -13.88 13.74 -3.09
C THR A 94 -12.79 13.03 -3.92
N GLN A 95 -12.13 12.04 -3.32
CA GLN A 95 -11.01 11.34 -3.93
C GLN A 95 -11.46 9.94 -4.38
N MET A 96 -11.52 9.73 -5.70
CA MET A 96 -11.83 8.42 -6.25
C MET A 96 -10.72 7.42 -5.94
N ILE A 97 -11.11 6.21 -5.53
CA ILE A 97 -10.22 5.06 -5.39
C ILE A 97 -10.55 3.97 -6.41
N ALA A 98 -9.63 3.04 -6.61
CA ALA A 98 -9.88 1.82 -7.38
C ALA A 98 -9.23 0.63 -6.71
N GLN A 99 -10.02 -0.42 -6.46
CA GLN A 99 -9.50 -1.68 -5.96
C GLN A 99 -8.69 -2.40 -7.03
N VAL A 100 -7.52 -2.91 -6.65
CA VAL A 100 -6.72 -3.82 -7.45
C VAL A 100 -6.26 -4.97 -6.56
N LEU A 101 -6.55 -6.21 -6.93
CA LEU A 101 -6.03 -7.39 -6.25
C LEU A 101 -4.96 -8.04 -7.12
N LEU A 102 -3.78 -8.31 -6.55
CA LEU A 102 -2.67 -8.94 -7.23
C LEU A 102 -2.28 -10.23 -6.49
N ALA A 103 -1.83 -11.24 -7.22
CA ALA A 103 -1.14 -12.37 -6.62
C ALA A 103 0.37 -12.16 -6.73
N ARG A 104 1.13 -12.62 -5.72
CA ARG A 104 2.59 -12.47 -5.66
C ARG A 104 3.34 -13.05 -6.88
N ASP A 105 2.79 -14.08 -7.50
CA ASP A 105 3.35 -14.74 -8.69
C ASP A 105 3.39 -13.85 -9.95
N ILE A 106 2.74 -12.68 -9.92
CA ILE A 106 2.80 -11.69 -11.00
C ILE A 106 4.25 -11.33 -11.38
N ILE A 107 5.19 -11.38 -10.43
CA ILE A 107 6.62 -11.12 -10.66
C ILE A 107 7.21 -12.06 -11.72
N ASN A 108 6.66 -13.27 -11.85
CA ASN A 108 7.13 -14.29 -12.79
C ASN A 108 6.32 -14.32 -14.09
N ASN A 109 5.30 -13.45 -14.24
CA ASN A 109 4.41 -13.45 -15.40
C ASN A 109 4.44 -12.10 -16.17
N PRO A 110 5.27 -11.98 -17.22
CA PRO A 110 5.41 -10.75 -17.99
C PRO A 110 4.10 -10.23 -18.61
N LYS A 111 3.18 -11.13 -18.97
CA LYS A 111 1.87 -10.76 -19.53
C LYS A 111 0.99 -10.11 -18.46
N GLN A 112 0.91 -10.69 -17.28
CA GLN A 112 0.17 -10.10 -16.16
C GLN A 112 0.79 -8.76 -15.73
N GLN A 113 2.12 -8.64 -15.65
CA GLN A 113 2.79 -7.37 -15.36
C GLN A 113 2.45 -6.29 -16.37
N LYS A 114 2.46 -6.62 -17.67
CA LYS A 114 2.08 -5.69 -18.73
C LYS A 114 0.64 -5.20 -18.56
N ASN A 115 -0.28 -6.11 -18.26
CA ASN A 115 -1.69 -5.77 -18.03
C ASN A 115 -1.87 -4.88 -16.78
N ALA A 116 -1.25 -5.25 -15.66
CA ALA A 116 -1.27 -4.45 -14.44
C ALA A 116 -0.70 -3.05 -14.67
N LYS A 117 0.45 -2.95 -15.35
CA LYS A 117 1.06 -1.66 -15.72
C LYS A 117 0.13 -0.78 -16.56
N ASN A 118 -0.59 -1.37 -17.52
CA ASN A 118 -1.56 -0.64 -18.34
C ASN A 118 -2.71 -0.07 -17.48
N THR A 119 -3.25 -0.89 -16.58
CA THR A 119 -4.32 -0.49 -15.65
C THR A 119 -3.84 0.62 -14.72
N PHE A 120 -2.72 0.44 -14.01
CA PHE A 120 -2.17 1.45 -13.11
C PHE A 120 -1.90 2.77 -13.83
N ARG A 121 -1.30 2.74 -15.02
CA ARG A 121 -1.06 3.95 -15.82
C ARG A 121 -2.38 4.68 -16.12
N LYS A 122 -3.44 3.95 -16.46
CA LYS A 122 -4.74 4.56 -16.76
C LYS A 122 -5.41 5.12 -15.50
N LEU A 123 -5.44 4.38 -14.40
CA LEU A 123 -5.98 4.85 -13.11
C LEU A 123 -5.30 6.13 -12.64
N LEU A 124 -3.95 6.14 -12.63
CA LEU A 124 -3.16 7.31 -12.24
C LEU A 124 -3.43 8.51 -13.17
N SER A 125 -3.57 8.28 -14.48
CA SER A 125 -3.92 9.36 -15.43
C SER A 125 -5.31 9.96 -15.21
N LEU A 126 -6.23 9.20 -14.60
CA LEU A 126 -7.55 9.66 -14.19
C LEU A 126 -7.54 10.35 -12.82
N GLY A 127 -6.37 10.43 -12.16
CA GLY A 127 -6.23 11.00 -10.82
C GLY A 127 -6.87 10.17 -9.71
N VAL A 128 -7.10 8.88 -9.97
CA VAL A 128 -7.62 7.89 -9.01
C VAL A 128 -6.45 7.35 -8.18
N ILE A 129 -6.68 7.11 -6.89
CA ILE A 129 -5.72 6.41 -6.01
C ILE A 129 -6.02 4.91 -6.05
N PRO A 130 -5.14 4.07 -6.63
CA PRO A 130 -5.30 2.62 -6.55
C PRO A 130 -5.08 2.16 -5.11
N VAL A 131 -5.96 1.30 -4.61
CA VAL A 131 -5.84 0.60 -3.32
C VAL A 131 -5.61 -0.88 -3.63
N ILE A 132 -4.40 -1.35 -3.33
CA ILE A 132 -3.91 -2.68 -3.64
C ILE A 132 -3.94 -3.53 -2.38
N ASN A 133 -4.40 -4.77 -2.52
CA ASN A 133 -4.15 -5.84 -1.57
C ASN A 133 -3.81 -7.13 -2.32
N GLU A 134 -3.27 -8.14 -1.63
CA GLU A 134 -3.08 -9.47 -2.18
C GLU A 134 -4.44 -10.12 -2.52
N ASN A 135 -4.47 -10.92 -3.57
CA ASN A 135 -5.59 -11.82 -3.84
C ASN A 135 -5.43 -13.10 -3.01
N ASP A 136 -5.77 -13.01 -1.73
CA ASP A 136 -5.62 -14.07 -0.72
C ASP A 136 -6.31 -15.40 -1.12
N THR A 137 -7.28 -15.37 -2.03
CA THR A 137 -7.95 -16.60 -2.52
C THR A 137 -7.00 -17.51 -3.30
N ILE A 138 -6.00 -16.95 -4.00
CA ILE A 138 -5.08 -17.70 -4.87
C ILE A 138 -3.61 -17.55 -4.46
N SER A 139 -3.31 -16.63 -3.55
CA SER A 139 -1.97 -16.42 -3.01
C SER A 139 -1.99 -16.59 -1.49
N THR A 140 -1.06 -17.38 -0.97
CA THR A 140 -0.98 -17.73 0.46
C THR A 140 0.26 -17.15 1.12
N ALA A 141 1.11 -16.49 0.35
CA ALA A 141 2.46 -16.15 0.78
C ALA A 141 2.48 -14.96 1.75
N ASP A 142 1.64 -13.93 1.56
CA ASP A 142 1.51 -12.85 2.56
C ASP A 142 0.83 -13.39 3.83
N ILE A 143 -0.12 -14.32 3.70
CA ILE A 143 -0.79 -15.00 4.83
C ILE A 143 0.20 -15.81 5.69
N GLU A 144 1.18 -16.46 5.05
CA GLU A 144 2.19 -17.28 5.71
C GLU A 144 3.34 -16.43 6.29
N GLN A 145 3.67 -15.30 5.67
CA GLN A 145 4.79 -14.43 6.07
C GLN A 145 4.37 -13.24 6.94
N GLU A 146 3.07 -12.96 7.03
CA GLU A 146 2.47 -11.84 7.78
C GLU A 146 3.14 -10.48 7.48
N ASN A 147 3.42 -10.22 6.20
CA ASN A 147 4.13 -9.02 5.75
C ASN A 147 3.78 -8.66 4.30
N ASN A 148 3.38 -7.41 4.06
CA ASN A 148 2.99 -6.90 2.75
C ASN A 148 4.12 -6.27 1.94
N TYR A 149 5.33 -6.16 2.49
CA TYR A 149 6.44 -5.46 1.83
C TYR A 149 6.74 -5.98 0.41
N LEU A 150 6.71 -7.29 0.18
CA LEU A 150 7.06 -7.84 -1.13
C LEU A 150 6.01 -7.43 -2.19
N LEU A 151 4.73 -7.40 -1.83
CA LEU A 151 3.67 -6.85 -2.66
C LEU A 151 3.92 -5.37 -2.94
N SER A 152 4.26 -4.59 -1.92
CA SER A 152 4.57 -3.17 -2.04
C SER A 152 5.78 -2.86 -2.92
N ALA A 153 6.86 -3.62 -2.77
CA ALA A 153 8.05 -3.54 -3.62
C ALA A 153 7.73 -3.92 -5.09
N THR A 154 6.88 -4.93 -5.28
CA THR A 154 6.41 -5.36 -6.60
C THR A 154 5.56 -4.28 -7.28
N VAL A 155 4.60 -3.71 -6.55
CA VAL A 155 3.78 -2.59 -7.03
C VAL A 155 4.66 -1.39 -7.36
N ALA A 156 5.62 -1.03 -6.49
CA ALA A 156 6.56 0.06 -6.72
C ALA A 156 7.41 -0.17 -7.98
N SER A 157 7.84 -1.40 -8.23
CA SER A 157 8.59 -1.79 -9.43
C SER A 157 7.73 -1.70 -10.71
N ILE A 158 6.55 -2.35 -10.73
CA ILE A 158 5.63 -2.39 -11.88
C ILE A 158 5.17 -0.98 -12.25
N THR A 159 4.82 -0.19 -11.24
CA THR A 159 4.33 1.17 -11.43
C THR A 159 5.46 2.16 -11.64
N GLN A 160 6.72 1.78 -11.50
CA GLN A 160 7.85 2.70 -11.60
C GLN A 160 7.70 3.87 -10.62
N ALA A 161 7.49 3.54 -9.35
CA ALA A 161 7.44 4.51 -8.27
C ALA A 161 8.84 5.08 -7.97
N HIS A 162 8.88 6.31 -7.48
CA HIS A 162 10.12 6.98 -7.09
C HIS A 162 10.47 6.69 -5.64
N ALA A 163 9.46 6.44 -4.80
CA ALA A 163 9.63 6.03 -3.41
C ALA A 163 8.53 5.03 -3.01
N LEU A 164 8.94 4.05 -2.20
CA LEU A 164 8.08 3.20 -1.39
C LEU A 164 8.14 3.73 0.05
N ILE A 165 7.00 4.01 0.66
CA ILE A 165 6.89 4.67 1.96
C ILE A 165 6.06 3.77 2.86
N VAL A 166 6.69 3.16 3.86
CA VAL A 166 5.98 2.42 4.92
C VAL A 166 5.55 3.43 5.97
N ILE A 167 4.28 3.39 6.35
CA ILE A 167 3.73 4.23 7.42
C ILE A 167 3.68 3.41 8.71
N ASN A 168 4.23 3.95 9.80
CA ASN A 168 4.19 3.32 11.12
C ASN A 168 2.98 3.83 11.92
N LYS A 169 2.65 3.14 13.02
CA LYS A 169 1.49 3.44 13.88
C LYS A 169 1.51 4.84 14.51
N ASP A 170 2.69 5.37 14.82
CA ASP A 170 2.89 6.73 15.33
C ASP A 170 2.89 7.79 14.21
N PHE A 171 2.60 7.37 12.97
CA PHE A 171 2.64 8.19 11.76
C PHE A 171 4.03 8.74 11.42
N SER A 172 5.08 8.05 11.88
CA SER A 172 6.42 8.12 11.29
C SER A 172 6.50 7.27 10.02
N PHE A 173 7.56 7.45 9.24
CA PHE A 173 7.70 6.80 7.94
C PHE A 173 9.10 6.20 7.73
N LYS A 174 9.13 5.07 7.04
CA LYS A 174 10.37 4.57 6.40
C LYS A 174 10.26 4.81 4.91
N VAL A 175 11.17 5.62 4.36
CA VAL A 175 11.16 6.01 2.95
C VAL A 175 12.29 5.30 2.21
N LEU A 176 11.92 4.39 1.32
CA LEU A 176 12.83 3.70 0.42
C LEU A 176 12.74 4.33 -0.98
N CYS A 177 13.77 5.08 -1.35
CA CYS A 177 13.85 5.67 -2.68
C CYS A 177 14.28 4.61 -3.72
N LYS A 178 13.78 4.77 -4.95
CA LYS A 178 14.12 3.93 -6.10
C LYS A 178 15.63 3.74 -6.25
N GLY A 179 16.05 2.48 -6.37
CA GLY A 179 17.44 2.09 -6.63
C GLY A 179 18.37 2.28 -5.42
N ASN A 180 17.83 2.56 -4.24
CA ASN A 180 18.58 2.49 -2.99
C ASN A 180 18.40 1.11 -2.36
N ASN A 181 19.40 0.67 -1.60
CA ASN A 181 19.34 -0.54 -0.76
C ASN A 181 19.30 -0.17 0.74
N PHE A 182 18.75 1.00 1.05
CA PHE A 182 18.62 1.55 2.39
C PHE A 182 17.40 2.48 2.43
N TYR A 183 16.82 2.66 3.61
CA TYR A 183 15.69 3.57 3.83
C TYR A 183 16.07 4.76 4.72
N TYR A 184 15.28 5.83 4.63
CA TYR A 184 15.32 6.98 5.52
C TYR A 184 14.21 6.87 6.56
N THR A 185 14.50 7.19 7.83
CA THR A 185 13.48 7.33 8.87
C THR A 185 13.02 8.79 8.93
N ILE A 186 11.71 9.01 8.90
CA ILE A 186 11.09 10.33 8.91
C ILE A 186 10.09 10.37 10.06
N ALA A 187 10.23 11.34 10.97
CA ALA A 187 9.50 11.33 12.24
C ALA A 187 8.06 11.83 12.14
N SER A 188 7.73 12.66 11.14
CA SER A 188 6.43 13.33 11.04
C SER A 188 5.97 13.52 9.60
N LYS A 189 4.70 13.86 9.42
CA LYS A 189 4.14 14.19 8.09
C LYS A 189 4.77 15.47 7.53
N GLU A 190 5.08 16.45 8.37
CA GLU A 190 5.74 17.70 7.98
C GLU A 190 7.13 17.40 7.42
N ASP A 191 7.90 16.56 8.11
CA ASP A 191 9.23 16.13 7.66
C ASP A 191 9.14 15.33 6.37
N LEU A 192 8.11 14.49 6.20
CA LEU A 192 7.90 13.75 4.96
C LEU A 192 7.58 14.69 3.79
N LEU A 193 6.70 15.67 3.99
CA LEU A 193 6.40 16.67 2.97
C LEU A 193 7.65 17.48 2.59
N HIS A 194 8.45 17.85 3.59
CA HIS A 194 9.73 18.53 3.39
C HIS A 194 10.72 17.66 2.60
N PHE A 195 10.92 16.40 3.01
CA PHE A 195 11.77 15.43 2.32
C PHE A 195 11.35 15.28 0.85
N LEU A 196 10.05 15.06 0.60
CA LEU A 196 9.53 14.88 -0.76
C LEU A 196 9.62 16.15 -1.61
N SER A 197 9.56 17.34 -1.00
CA SER A 197 9.76 18.61 -1.73
C SER A 197 11.20 18.79 -2.24
N LYS A 198 12.17 18.20 -1.53
CA LYS A 198 13.60 18.25 -1.87
C LYS A 198 14.06 17.07 -2.73
N LEU A 199 13.20 16.07 -2.95
CA LEU A 199 13.55 14.86 -3.66
C LEU A 199 13.77 15.14 -5.16
N ASP A 200 15.01 14.96 -5.65
CA ASP A 200 15.31 15.03 -7.07
C ASP A 200 14.83 13.77 -7.81
N TYR A 201 13.53 13.72 -8.07
CA TYR A 201 12.92 12.60 -8.77
C TYR A 201 13.32 12.54 -10.25
N LYS A 202 13.85 13.62 -10.85
CA LYS A 202 14.43 13.60 -12.20
C LYS A 202 15.73 12.80 -12.22
N ALA A 203 16.57 12.92 -11.21
CA ALA A 203 17.73 12.04 -11.04
C ALA A 203 17.30 10.59 -10.81
N LEU A 204 16.27 10.35 -9.99
CA LEU A 204 15.74 9.01 -9.77
C LEU A 204 15.24 8.37 -11.08
N ASN A 205 14.63 9.12 -12.00
CA ASN A 205 14.20 8.60 -13.29
C ASN A 205 15.33 7.97 -14.13
N LYS A 206 16.59 8.38 -13.92
CA LYS A 206 17.76 7.80 -14.60
C LYS A 206 18.20 6.45 -14.04
N LYS A 207 17.81 6.10 -12.81
CA LYS A 207 18.14 4.81 -12.18
C LYS A 207 17.27 3.66 -12.76
N LYS A 208 17.65 2.41 -12.53
CA LYS A 208 16.76 1.25 -12.76
C LYS A 208 15.62 1.27 -11.74
N PHE A 209 14.38 1.00 -12.15
CA PHE A 209 13.23 0.87 -11.22
C PHE A 209 13.29 -0.49 -10.55
N THR A 210 14.10 -0.59 -9.52
CA THR A 210 14.28 -1.80 -8.70
C THR A 210 14.19 -1.44 -7.22
N TYR A 211 13.57 -2.35 -6.49
CA TYR A 211 13.46 -2.35 -5.04
C TYR A 211 14.00 -3.69 -4.52
N PRO A 212 14.67 -3.75 -3.35
CA PRO A 212 15.12 -4.99 -2.76
C PRO A 212 13.94 -5.92 -2.42
N THR A 213 14.14 -7.23 -2.52
CA THR A 213 13.13 -8.24 -2.19
C THR A 213 12.80 -8.28 -0.70
N ASP A 214 13.80 -8.02 0.14
CA ASP A 214 13.66 -7.89 1.59
C ASP A 214 13.73 -6.42 2.01
N PHE A 215 13.04 -6.04 3.08
CA PHE A 215 13.10 -4.67 3.56
C PHE A 215 14.56 -4.37 3.99
N PRO A 216 15.21 -3.34 3.43
CA PRO A 216 16.62 -3.11 3.68
C PRO A 216 16.87 -2.65 5.12
N SER A 217 18.10 -2.80 5.60
CA SER A 217 18.52 -2.23 6.89
C SER A 217 18.53 -0.69 6.85
N GLN A 218 18.42 -0.09 8.04
CA GLN A 218 18.50 1.37 8.19
C GLN A 218 19.89 1.84 7.74
N ASN A 219 19.95 2.97 7.03
CA ASN A 219 21.23 3.65 6.84
C ASN A 219 21.73 4.12 8.21
N MET A 220 22.96 3.73 8.59
CA MET A 220 23.65 4.34 9.74
C MET A 220 24.03 5.79 9.43
#